data_AF-A0A9X0A027-F1
#
_entry.id   AF-A0A9X0A027-F1
#
_cell.length_a   1.000
_cell.length_b   1.000
_cell.length_c   1.000
_cell.angle_alpha   90.00
_cell.angle_beta   90.00
_cell.angle_gamma   90.00
#
_symmetry.space_group_name_H-M   'P 1'
#
loop_
_entity.id
_entity.type
_entity.pdbx_description
1 polymer ?
#
loop_
_entity_poly.entity_id
_entity_poly.type
_entity_poly.pdbx_seq_one_letter_code
_entity_poly.pdbx_strand_id
1 'polypeptide(L)'
;MRFRVFSFTPLSDLGQLSLSSRNFTEEVMKYIHNNDALLVIVPNIHLNSDEESSQLFVNWKTEYCWGHFRDLGVLLKRSTCLFSTKERLKEVGIILDKLKDTHSKICTTLGSDIAYSCYGKFLHSFVAGWEDDEKFKAYLAIKGASCLDDRIQQVLRSTPGSQPWYERYIRVFCREIFLDKASDLVEKDSGFAYQPIGAWRMSPKLLKLCGESVCFDVLGNKAMNGRVHELSYLGYYLGQVLGQDDIMYGKGKGMESFTSTIKQVVAVMPSNKDKTALISSLFNVWEENILSLGEGLQDDLEIVTPEEQEQVFAASIHNLTQVLRSFSRNVQ
;
A
#
# COMPACT_ATOMS: atom_id res chain seq x y z
N MET A 1 -29.91 -17.70 -22.11
CA MET A 1 -31.09 -17.05 -21.48
C MET A 1 -31.01 -17.00 -19.94
N ARG A 2 -30.41 -17.99 -19.26
CA ARG A 2 -30.42 -18.10 -17.78
C ARG A 2 -29.91 -16.87 -17.02
N PHE A 3 -28.88 -16.17 -17.54
CA PHE A 3 -28.27 -15.03 -16.83
C PHE A 3 -28.69 -13.64 -17.34
N ARG A 4 -29.70 -13.56 -18.23
CA ARG A 4 -30.12 -12.27 -18.81
C ARG A 4 -30.57 -11.26 -17.76
N VAL A 5 -31.13 -11.70 -16.63
CA VAL A 5 -31.54 -10.78 -15.56
C VAL A 5 -30.31 -10.16 -14.89
N PHE A 6 -29.26 -10.95 -14.67
CA PHE A 6 -28.04 -10.48 -14.02
C PHE A 6 -27.25 -9.48 -14.87
N SER A 7 -27.35 -9.54 -16.19
CA SER A 7 -26.69 -8.55 -17.07
C SER A 7 -27.28 -7.14 -16.99
N PHE A 8 -28.49 -6.99 -16.45
CA PHE A 8 -29.12 -5.67 -16.22
C PHE A 8 -29.13 -5.26 -14.75
N THR A 9 -28.54 -6.07 -13.87
CA THR A 9 -28.54 -5.81 -12.43
C THR A 9 -27.23 -5.11 -12.03
N PRO A 10 -27.27 -3.98 -11.30
CA PRO A 10 -26.06 -3.34 -10.77
C PRO A 10 -25.19 -4.29 -9.94
N LEU A 11 -23.87 -4.07 -9.95
CA LEU A 11 -22.90 -4.90 -9.20
C LEU A 11 -23.23 -4.98 -7.70
N SER A 12 -23.59 -3.84 -7.10
CA SER A 12 -24.00 -3.74 -5.69
C SER A 12 -25.20 -4.64 -5.35
N ASP A 13 -26.21 -4.64 -6.24
CA ASP A 13 -27.45 -5.39 -6.10
C ASP A 13 -27.24 -6.90 -6.33
N LEU A 14 -26.40 -7.28 -7.30
CA LEU A 14 -25.93 -8.67 -7.44
C LEU A 14 -25.25 -9.15 -6.16
N GLY A 15 -24.47 -8.28 -5.52
CA GLY A 15 -23.87 -8.55 -4.22
C GLY A 15 -24.92 -8.78 -3.14
N GLN A 16 -25.99 -7.98 -3.08
CA GLN A 16 -27.08 -8.20 -2.13
C GLN A 16 -27.84 -9.48 -2.41
N LEU A 17 -28.12 -9.78 -3.68
CA LEU A 17 -28.78 -11.02 -4.07
C LEU A 17 -27.98 -12.23 -3.63
N SER A 18 -26.65 -12.18 -3.72
CA SER A 18 -25.76 -13.26 -3.27
C SER A 18 -25.86 -13.54 -1.76
N LEU A 19 -26.29 -12.57 -0.94
CA LEU A 19 -26.51 -12.74 0.50
C LEU A 19 -27.89 -13.29 0.85
N SER A 20 -28.84 -13.29 -0.09
CA SER A 20 -30.23 -13.69 0.18
C SER A 20 -30.42 -15.20 0.40
N SER A 21 -29.63 -16.03 -0.30
CA SER A 21 -29.60 -17.48 -0.11
C SER A 21 -28.38 -18.10 -0.76
N ARG A 22 -27.98 -19.30 -0.29
CA ARG A 22 -26.90 -20.08 -0.89
C ARG A 22 -27.13 -20.37 -2.39
N ASN A 23 -28.36 -20.67 -2.78
CA ASN A 23 -28.68 -20.94 -4.19
C ASN A 23 -28.43 -19.70 -5.06
N PHE A 24 -28.79 -18.51 -4.56
CA PHE A 24 -28.48 -17.26 -5.26
C PHE A 24 -26.99 -16.97 -5.30
N THR A 25 -26.25 -17.24 -4.20
CA THR A 25 -24.79 -17.14 -4.20
C THR A 25 -24.17 -18.00 -5.31
N GLU A 26 -24.58 -19.27 -5.42
CA GLU A 26 -24.06 -20.19 -6.43
C GLU A 26 -24.38 -19.76 -7.86
N GLU A 27 -25.59 -19.23 -8.11
CA GLU A 27 -25.97 -18.73 -9.44
C GLU A 27 -25.24 -17.43 -9.80
N VAL A 28 -25.04 -16.52 -8.84
CA VAL A 28 -24.25 -15.29 -9.03
C VAL A 28 -22.78 -15.65 -9.32
N MET A 29 -22.18 -16.59 -8.59
CA MET A 29 -20.81 -17.04 -8.85
C MET A 29 -20.67 -17.70 -10.23
N LYS A 30 -21.62 -18.58 -10.61
CA LYS A 30 -21.65 -19.17 -11.96
C LYS A 30 -21.75 -18.10 -13.05
N TYR A 31 -22.53 -17.05 -12.81
CA TYR A 31 -22.62 -15.92 -13.74
C TYR A 31 -21.30 -15.16 -13.81
N ILE A 32 -20.71 -14.78 -12.67
CA ILE A 32 -19.43 -14.07 -12.59
C ILE A 32 -18.33 -14.84 -13.33
N HIS A 33 -18.32 -16.17 -13.27
CA HIS A 33 -17.37 -17.01 -14.01
C HIS A 33 -17.64 -17.06 -15.51
N ASN A 34 -18.88 -16.86 -15.95
CA ASN A 34 -19.25 -16.84 -17.36
C ASN A 34 -18.74 -15.57 -18.09
N ASN A 35 -18.51 -15.66 -19.40
CA ASN A 35 -18.15 -14.52 -20.24
C ASN A 35 -19.30 -13.52 -20.41
N ASP A 36 -20.56 -13.94 -20.23
CA ASP A 36 -21.72 -13.04 -20.21
C ASP A 36 -21.58 -11.94 -19.14
N ALA A 37 -20.87 -12.22 -18.03
CA ALA A 37 -20.64 -11.24 -16.98
C ALA A 37 -19.65 -10.13 -17.36
N LEU A 38 -18.92 -10.24 -18.46
CA LEU A 38 -18.04 -9.17 -18.94
C LEU A 38 -18.81 -7.85 -19.17
N LEU A 39 -20.08 -7.94 -19.55
CA LEU A 39 -20.95 -6.78 -19.74
C LEU A 39 -21.16 -5.94 -18.46
N VAL A 40 -21.00 -6.56 -17.28
CA VAL A 40 -21.18 -5.90 -15.98
C VAL A 40 -19.85 -5.74 -15.23
N ILE A 41 -18.91 -6.67 -15.40
CA ILE A 41 -17.59 -6.60 -14.76
C ILE A 41 -16.73 -5.51 -15.40
N VAL A 42 -16.75 -5.38 -16.73
CA VAL A 42 -15.95 -4.38 -17.44
C VAL A 42 -16.65 -3.02 -17.39
N PRO A 43 -16.01 -1.95 -16.87
CA PRO A 43 -16.61 -0.62 -16.85
C PRO A 43 -16.80 -0.11 -18.27
N ASN A 44 -17.92 0.55 -18.52
CA ASN A 44 -18.24 1.06 -19.84
C ASN A 44 -17.70 2.49 -20.05
N ILE A 45 -16.42 2.57 -20.39
CA ILE A 45 -15.71 3.82 -20.63
C ILE A 45 -15.93 4.23 -22.09
N HIS A 46 -17.04 4.93 -22.38
CA HIS A 46 -17.31 5.42 -23.73
C HIS A 46 -16.30 6.50 -24.15
N LEU A 47 -15.76 6.34 -25.37
CA LEU A 47 -15.03 7.35 -26.12
C LEU A 47 -16.02 8.02 -27.06
N ASN A 48 -16.68 9.10 -26.63
CA ASN A 48 -17.36 9.95 -27.60
C ASN A 48 -16.32 10.93 -28.10
N SER A 49 -15.84 10.70 -29.33
CA SER A 49 -14.63 11.25 -29.93
C SER A 49 -14.64 12.75 -30.22
N ASP A 50 -15.71 13.49 -29.92
CA ASP A 50 -15.89 14.82 -30.55
C ASP A 50 -15.97 15.99 -29.56
N GLU A 51 -15.90 15.75 -28.23
CA GLU A 51 -15.86 16.82 -27.20
C GLU A 51 -14.88 16.50 -26.04
N GLU A 52 -13.67 16.02 -26.36
CA GLU A 52 -12.75 15.38 -25.41
C GLU A 52 -11.70 16.31 -24.73
N SER A 53 -12.03 17.55 -24.38
CA SER A 53 -11.02 18.45 -23.78
C SER A 53 -11.41 19.17 -22.49
N SER A 54 -12.60 18.93 -21.93
CA SER A 54 -12.95 19.53 -20.64
C SER A 54 -12.42 18.69 -19.47
N GLN A 55 -11.67 19.31 -18.55
CA GLN A 55 -11.22 18.68 -17.29
C GLN A 55 -12.39 18.07 -16.49
N LEU A 56 -13.58 18.66 -16.63
CA LEU A 56 -14.81 18.22 -16.00
C LEU A 56 -15.25 16.82 -16.47
N PHE A 57 -15.04 16.49 -17.74
CA PHE A 57 -15.38 15.19 -18.31
C PHE A 57 -14.40 14.09 -17.88
N VAL A 58 -13.12 14.43 -17.75
CA VAL A 58 -12.08 13.51 -17.22
C VAL A 58 -12.37 13.17 -15.75
N ASN A 59 -12.80 14.15 -14.95
CA ASN A 59 -13.19 13.92 -13.56
C ASN A 59 -14.40 13.00 -13.45
N TRP A 60 -15.45 13.23 -14.23
CA TRP A 60 -16.62 12.35 -14.28
C TRP A 60 -16.26 10.90 -14.62
N LYS A 61 -15.45 10.69 -15.67
CA LYS A 61 -15.02 9.34 -16.08
C LYS A 61 -14.21 8.65 -14.98
N THR A 62 -13.38 9.42 -14.28
CA THR A 62 -12.59 8.94 -13.14
C THR A 62 -13.47 8.48 -11.99
N GLU A 63 -14.43 9.31 -11.57
CA GLU A 63 -15.39 8.98 -10.51
C GLU A 63 -16.24 7.74 -10.86
N TYR A 64 -16.70 7.66 -12.11
CA TYR A 64 -17.43 6.48 -12.58
C TYR A 64 -16.57 5.20 -12.47
N CYS A 65 -15.32 5.24 -12.93
CA CYS A 65 -14.43 4.07 -12.86
C CYS A 65 -14.13 3.68 -11.41
N TRP A 66 -13.86 4.65 -10.53
CA TRP A 66 -13.66 4.38 -9.11
C TRP A 66 -14.89 3.73 -8.45
N GLY A 67 -16.08 4.27 -8.73
CA GLY A 67 -17.34 3.72 -8.25
C GLY A 67 -17.57 2.28 -8.74
N HIS A 68 -17.35 2.04 -10.03
CA HIS A 68 -17.53 0.72 -10.64
C HIS A 68 -16.62 -0.34 -10.01
N PHE A 69 -15.32 -0.04 -9.85
CA PHE A 69 -14.38 -0.97 -9.24
C PHE A 69 -14.64 -1.20 -7.75
N ARG A 70 -15.05 -0.15 -7.01
CA ARG A 70 -15.50 -0.27 -5.62
C ARG A 70 -16.67 -1.25 -5.51
N ASP A 71 -17.70 -1.08 -6.35
CA ASP A 71 -18.90 -1.93 -6.35
C ASP A 71 -18.59 -3.37 -6.78
N LEU A 72 -17.63 -3.56 -7.69
CA LEU A 72 -17.10 -4.87 -8.04
C LEU A 72 -16.44 -5.56 -6.84
N GLY A 73 -15.74 -4.79 -6.01
CA GLY A 73 -15.10 -5.29 -4.79
C GLY A 73 -16.15 -5.73 -3.76
N VAL A 74 -17.22 -4.95 -3.62
CA VAL A 74 -18.37 -5.28 -2.77
C VAL A 74 -19.10 -6.53 -3.26
N LEU A 75 -19.36 -6.65 -4.57
CA LEU A 75 -19.96 -7.84 -5.17
C LEU A 75 -19.15 -9.09 -4.82
N LEU A 76 -17.84 -9.06 -5.08
CA LEU A 76 -16.98 -10.22 -4.85
C LEU A 76 -16.88 -10.55 -3.36
N LYS A 77 -16.81 -9.54 -2.49
CA LYS A 77 -16.78 -9.73 -1.04
C LYS A 77 -18.01 -10.48 -0.55
N ARG A 78 -19.20 -10.06 -1.00
CA ARG A 78 -20.49 -10.63 -0.57
C ARG A 78 -20.70 -12.03 -1.14
N SER A 79 -20.42 -12.22 -2.42
CA SER A 79 -20.60 -13.50 -3.09
C SER A 79 -19.62 -14.59 -2.64
N THR A 80 -18.48 -14.19 -2.05
CA THR A 80 -17.46 -15.11 -1.53
C THR A 80 -17.39 -15.14 0.00
N CYS A 81 -18.41 -14.64 0.72
CA CYS A 81 -18.36 -14.49 2.17
C CYS A 81 -18.23 -15.82 2.95
N LEU A 82 -18.62 -16.93 2.34
CA LEU A 82 -18.51 -18.29 2.92
C LEU A 82 -17.22 -19.01 2.51
N PHE A 83 -16.37 -18.38 1.69
CA PHE A 83 -15.15 -18.99 1.18
C PHE A 83 -13.98 -18.76 2.14
N SER A 84 -13.00 -19.67 2.12
CA SER A 84 -11.72 -19.43 2.79
C SER A 84 -10.98 -18.25 2.15
N THR A 85 -10.09 -17.59 2.89
CA THR A 85 -9.24 -16.48 2.38
C THR A 85 -8.55 -16.86 1.06
N LYS A 86 -8.06 -18.10 0.94
CA LYS A 86 -7.39 -18.61 -0.26
C LYS A 86 -8.32 -18.69 -1.46
N GLU A 87 -9.54 -19.18 -1.28
CA GLU A 87 -10.55 -19.26 -2.34
C GLU A 87 -11.00 -17.87 -2.75
N ARG A 88 -11.22 -16.96 -1.78
CA ARG A 88 -11.53 -15.54 -2.02
C ARG A 88 -10.48 -14.86 -2.90
N LEU A 89 -9.19 -15.09 -2.64
CA LEU A 89 -8.10 -14.54 -3.45
C LEU A 89 -7.99 -15.18 -4.84
N LYS A 90 -8.37 -16.45 -4.98
CA LYS A 90 -8.46 -17.10 -6.31
C LYS A 90 -9.52 -16.43 -7.17
N GLU A 91 -10.67 -16.09 -6.58
CA GLU A 91 -11.73 -15.36 -7.27
C GLU A 91 -11.29 -13.96 -7.72
N VAL A 92 -10.52 -13.25 -6.88
CA VAL A 92 -9.87 -11.99 -7.29
C VAL A 92 -9.01 -12.19 -8.54
N GLY A 93 -8.20 -13.25 -8.58
CA GLY A 93 -7.38 -13.58 -9.75
C GLY A 93 -8.21 -13.77 -11.03
N ILE A 94 -9.35 -14.46 -10.94
CA ILE A 94 -10.27 -14.67 -12.08
C ILE A 94 -10.86 -13.34 -12.57
N ILE A 95 -11.26 -12.46 -11.66
CA ILE A 95 -11.78 -11.13 -12.01
C ILE A 95 -10.69 -10.27 -12.66
N LEU A 96 -9.49 -10.26 -12.11
CA LEU A 96 -8.37 -9.49 -12.65
C LEU A 96 -7.97 -10.00 -14.05
N ASP A 97 -8.05 -11.30 -14.30
CA ASP A 97 -7.83 -11.89 -15.63
C ASP A 97 -8.82 -11.34 -16.67
N LYS A 98 -10.10 -11.25 -16.30
CA LYS A 98 -11.15 -10.65 -17.15
C LYS A 98 -10.96 -9.15 -17.39
N LEU A 99 -10.23 -8.46 -16.52
CA LEU A 99 -9.97 -7.02 -16.61
C LEU A 99 -8.63 -6.67 -17.29
N LYS A 100 -7.87 -7.65 -17.78
CA LYS A 100 -6.55 -7.43 -18.41
C LYS A 100 -6.58 -6.35 -19.50
N ASP A 101 -7.52 -6.45 -20.43
CA ASP A 101 -7.67 -5.48 -21.52
C ASP A 101 -8.19 -4.12 -21.05
N THR A 102 -8.96 -4.11 -19.96
CA THR A 102 -9.49 -2.90 -19.33
C THR A 102 -8.36 -2.05 -18.75
N HIS A 103 -7.32 -2.66 -18.17
CA HIS A 103 -6.18 -1.93 -17.64
C HIS A 103 -5.53 -1.04 -18.71
N SER A 104 -5.24 -1.60 -19.88
CA SER A 104 -4.64 -0.83 -20.99
C SER A 104 -5.53 0.33 -21.42
N LYS A 105 -6.85 0.10 -21.51
CA LYS A 105 -7.82 1.14 -21.90
C LYS A 105 -7.91 2.29 -20.88
N ILE A 106 -7.92 1.98 -19.59
CA ILE A 106 -7.92 3.03 -18.54
C ILE A 106 -6.62 3.80 -18.58
N CYS A 107 -5.48 3.12 -18.72
CA CYS A 107 -4.17 3.77 -18.82
C CYS A 107 -4.08 4.76 -19.99
N THR A 108 -4.60 4.39 -21.17
CA THR A 108 -4.59 5.28 -22.33
C THR A 108 -5.56 6.45 -22.21
N THR A 109 -6.69 6.27 -21.53
CA THR A 109 -7.76 7.29 -21.47
C THR A 109 -7.65 8.22 -20.26
N LEU A 110 -7.27 7.68 -19.09
CA LEU A 110 -7.27 8.38 -17.80
C LEU A 110 -5.89 8.39 -17.12
N GLY A 111 -4.90 7.70 -17.68
CA GLY A 111 -3.56 7.61 -17.13
C GLY A 111 -3.35 6.42 -16.19
N SER A 112 -2.08 6.04 -16.00
CA SER A 112 -1.67 4.90 -15.18
C SER A 112 -2.12 5.00 -13.73
N ASP A 113 -2.03 6.20 -13.15
CA ASP A 113 -2.29 6.41 -11.73
C ASP A 113 -3.78 6.17 -11.42
N ILE A 114 -4.68 6.59 -12.32
CA ILE A 114 -6.11 6.32 -12.21
C ILE A 114 -6.41 4.83 -12.39
N ALA A 115 -5.73 4.16 -13.34
CA ALA A 115 -5.88 2.72 -13.53
C ALA A 115 -5.56 1.96 -12.24
N TYR A 116 -4.40 2.18 -11.63
CA TYR A 116 -4.04 1.53 -10.36
C TYR A 116 -4.98 1.94 -9.21
N SER A 117 -5.42 3.19 -9.15
CA SER A 117 -6.42 3.64 -8.16
C SER A 117 -7.71 2.84 -8.25
N CYS A 118 -8.21 2.55 -9.47
CA CYS A 118 -9.38 1.70 -9.66
C CYS A 118 -9.20 0.30 -9.05
N TYR A 119 -8.07 -0.36 -9.35
CA TYR A 119 -7.75 -1.67 -8.75
C TYR A 119 -7.59 -1.59 -7.22
N GLY A 120 -7.06 -0.47 -6.72
CA GLY A 120 -7.00 -0.15 -5.29
C GLY A 120 -8.38 -0.10 -4.65
N LYS A 121 -9.30 0.70 -5.21
CA LYS A 121 -10.69 0.78 -4.74
C LYS A 121 -11.40 -0.56 -4.75
N PHE A 122 -11.15 -1.39 -5.78
CA PHE A 122 -11.65 -2.77 -5.83
C PHE A 122 -11.12 -3.63 -4.68
N LEU A 123 -9.80 -3.69 -4.51
CA LEU A 123 -9.16 -4.52 -3.49
C LEU A 123 -9.48 -4.04 -2.07
N HIS A 124 -9.47 -2.73 -1.82
CA HIS A 124 -9.81 -2.16 -0.51
C HIS A 124 -11.25 -2.49 -0.12
N SER A 125 -12.19 -2.37 -1.05
CA SER A 125 -13.59 -2.73 -0.81
C SER A 125 -13.77 -4.22 -0.57
N PHE A 126 -12.98 -5.05 -1.25
CA PHE A 126 -13.01 -6.50 -1.12
C PHE A 126 -12.53 -6.99 0.24
N VAL A 127 -11.39 -6.46 0.72
CA VAL A 127 -10.76 -6.85 2.00
C VAL A 127 -11.26 -6.04 3.21
N ALA A 128 -12.16 -5.08 2.99
CA ALA A 128 -12.72 -4.26 4.06
C ALA A 128 -13.35 -5.15 5.16
N GLY A 129 -12.98 -4.92 6.41
CA GLY A 129 -13.49 -5.68 7.56
C GLY A 129 -12.97 -7.11 7.68
N TRP A 130 -11.91 -7.49 6.95
CA TRP A 130 -11.16 -8.72 7.22
C TRP A 130 -10.28 -8.54 8.46
N GLU A 131 -9.93 -9.65 9.10
CA GLU A 131 -8.94 -9.68 10.18
C GLU A 131 -7.53 -9.43 9.64
N ASP A 132 -6.61 -9.02 10.52
CA ASP A 132 -5.26 -8.60 10.10
C ASP A 132 -4.40 -9.74 9.53
N ASP A 133 -4.59 -10.99 9.99
CA ASP A 133 -3.92 -12.15 9.42
C ASP A 133 -4.42 -12.46 7.99
N GLU A 134 -5.72 -12.32 7.75
CA GLU A 134 -6.33 -12.50 6.44
C GLU A 134 -5.91 -11.41 5.47
N LYS A 135 -5.87 -10.16 5.93
CA LYS A 135 -5.28 -9.06 5.19
C LYS A 135 -3.84 -9.43 4.82
N PHE A 136 -3.01 -9.85 5.78
CA PHE A 136 -1.60 -10.18 5.52
C PHE A 136 -1.43 -11.25 4.44
N LYS A 137 -2.27 -12.29 4.45
CA LYS A 137 -2.32 -13.30 3.38
C LYS A 137 -2.68 -12.67 2.01
N ALA A 138 -3.65 -11.76 1.97
CA ALA A 138 -4.02 -11.04 0.76
C ALA A 138 -2.85 -10.18 0.23
N TYR A 139 -2.15 -9.48 1.11
CA TYR A 139 -0.95 -8.73 0.75
C TYR A 139 0.13 -9.62 0.13
N LEU A 140 0.48 -10.74 0.76
CA LEU A 140 1.47 -11.67 0.22
C LEU A 140 1.07 -12.19 -1.16
N ALA A 141 -0.22 -12.51 -1.36
CA ALA A 141 -0.74 -12.95 -2.64
C ALA A 141 -0.64 -11.85 -3.73
N ILE A 142 -1.05 -10.62 -3.43
CA ILE A 142 -1.00 -9.47 -4.38
C ILE A 142 0.44 -9.09 -4.69
N LYS A 143 1.31 -9.09 -3.67
CA LYS A 143 2.75 -8.82 -3.80
C LYS A 143 3.44 -9.87 -4.68
N GLY A 144 3.14 -11.14 -4.45
CA GLY A 144 3.66 -12.26 -5.24
C GLY A 144 3.16 -12.20 -6.70
N ALA A 145 1.87 -11.99 -6.90
CA ALA A 145 1.27 -11.92 -8.24
C ALA A 145 1.78 -10.75 -9.09
N SER A 146 2.22 -9.65 -8.47
CA SER A 146 2.81 -8.50 -9.17
C SER A 146 4.33 -8.60 -9.36
N CYS A 147 4.98 -9.64 -8.82
CA CYS A 147 6.44 -9.75 -8.73
C CYS A 147 7.07 -8.49 -8.13
N LEU A 148 6.42 -7.91 -7.12
CA LEU A 148 6.80 -6.60 -6.61
C LEU A 148 8.21 -6.61 -6.00
N ASP A 149 8.57 -7.69 -5.28
CA ASP A 149 9.90 -7.83 -4.71
C ASP A 149 10.98 -7.82 -5.77
N ASP A 150 10.83 -8.59 -6.84
CA ASP A 150 11.82 -8.66 -7.92
C ASP A 150 12.03 -7.30 -8.57
N ARG A 151 10.93 -6.56 -8.81
CA ARG A 151 10.98 -5.19 -9.37
C ARG A 151 11.66 -4.23 -8.41
N ILE A 152 11.36 -4.31 -7.11
CA ILE A 152 12.01 -3.50 -6.07
C ILE A 152 13.51 -3.83 -6.04
N GLN A 153 13.89 -5.11 -5.99
CA GLN A 153 15.28 -5.54 -5.97
C GLN A 153 16.03 -5.06 -7.21
N GLN A 154 15.41 -5.13 -8.39
CA GLN A 154 15.98 -4.62 -9.63
C GLN A 154 16.28 -3.12 -9.54
N VAL A 155 15.33 -2.32 -9.04
CA VAL A 155 15.53 -0.88 -8.86
C VAL A 155 16.60 -0.59 -7.80
N LEU A 156 16.61 -1.31 -6.68
CA LEU A 156 17.57 -1.10 -5.60
C LEU A 156 19.01 -1.45 -5.99
N ARG A 157 19.21 -2.41 -6.91
CA ARG A 157 20.53 -2.77 -7.45
C ARG A 157 21.00 -1.84 -8.57
N SER A 158 20.10 -0.99 -9.07
CA SER A 158 20.40 -0.06 -10.16
C SER A 158 20.66 1.34 -9.61
N THR A 159 21.31 2.21 -10.40
CA THR A 159 21.48 3.61 -10.00
C THR A 159 20.14 4.35 -10.06
N PRO A 160 19.86 5.28 -9.13
CA PRO A 160 18.62 6.06 -9.17
C PRO A 160 18.40 6.73 -10.53
N GLY A 161 17.19 6.64 -11.07
CA GLY A 161 16.81 7.19 -12.37
C GLY A 161 17.22 6.34 -13.58
N SER A 162 17.94 5.24 -13.38
CA SER A 162 18.28 4.30 -14.47
C SER A 162 17.12 3.40 -14.88
N GLN A 163 16.15 3.20 -13.99
CA GLN A 163 14.96 2.39 -14.21
C GLN A 163 13.68 3.19 -13.91
N PRO A 164 13.46 4.33 -14.57
CA PRO A 164 12.42 5.29 -14.19
C PRO A 164 11.00 4.71 -14.28
N TRP A 165 10.79 3.78 -15.22
CA TRP A 165 9.52 3.07 -15.35
C TRP A 165 9.23 2.14 -14.19
N TYR A 166 10.22 1.37 -13.71
CA TYR A 166 10.06 0.51 -12.55
C TYR A 166 9.91 1.33 -11.26
N GLU A 167 10.71 2.39 -11.11
CA GLU A 167 10.59 3.32 -9.98
C GLU A 167 9.19 3.94 -9.89
N ARG A 168 8.66 4.43 -11.02
CA ARG A 168 7.30 4.96 -11.09
C ARG A 168 6.27 3.88 -10.82
N TYR A 169 6.40 2.70 -11.43
CA TYR A 169 5.50 1.58 -11.25
C TYR A 169 5.40 1.20 -9.77
N ILE A 170 6.53 0.99 -9.08
CA ILE A 170 6.55 0.60 -7.66
C ILE A 170 5.84 1.66 -6.82
N ARG A 171 6.16 2.94 -7.03
CA ARG A 171 5.55 4.05 -6.29
C ARG A 171 4.04 4.10 -6.48
N VAL A 172 3.57 4.07 -7.72
CA VAL A 172 2.14 4.14 -8.04
C VAL A 172 1.43 2.88 -7.55
N PHE A 173 1.98 1.69 -7.83
CA PHE A 173 1.39 0.43 -7.40
C PHE A 173 1.22 0.40 -5.88
N CYS A 174 2.27 0.68 -5.10
CA CYS A 174 2.16 0.64 -3.65
C CYS A 174 1.24 1.72 -3.09
N ARG A 175 1.29 2.93 -3.67
CA ARG A 175 0.42 4.03 -3.24
C ARG A 175 -1.05 3.76 -3.52
N GLU A 176 -1.38 3.19 -4.67
CA GLU A 176 -2.78 3.03 -5.08
C GLU A 176 -3.37 1.70 -4.60
N ILE A 177 -2.57 0.63 -4.49
CA ILE A 177 -3.05 -0.73 -4.18
C ILE A 177 -2.96 -1.08 -2.69
N PHE A 178 -1.95 -0.56 -1.97
CA PHE A 178 -1.74 -0.89 -0.56
C PHE A 178 -2.04 0.28 0.38
N LEU A 179 -1.78 1.51 -0.04
CA LEU A 179 -2.08 2.68 0.77
C LEU A 179 -3.51 3.13 0.51
N ASP A 180 -4.34 3.10 1.55
CA ASP A 180 -5.67 3.68 1.44
C ASP A 180 -5.56 5.21 1.41
N LYS A 181 -6.13 5.82 0.36
CA LYS A 181 -6.33 7.27 0.31
C LYS A 181 -7.50 7.57 1.22
N ALA A 182 -7.22 7.78 2.51
CA ALA A 182 -8.19 8.19 3.53
C ALA A 182 -8.87 9.55 3.24
N SER A 183 -8.48 10.22 2.16
CA SER A 183 -9.14 11.41 1.62
C SER A 183 -9.98 10.98 0.43
N ASP A 184 -11.31 10.99 0.57
CA ASP A 184 -12.25 11.49 -0.46
C ASP A 184 -13.74 11.46 -0.07
N LEU A 185 -14.16 11.01 1.12
CA LEU A 185 -15.54 11.23 1.58
C LEU A 185 -15.60 11.49 3.09
N VAL A 186 -15.61 12.77 3.45
CA VAL A 186 -16.35 13.21 4.64
C VAL A 186 -17.83 13.13 4.26
N GLU A 187 -18.43 11.95 4.40
CA GLU A 187 -19.88 11.86 4.57
C GLU A 187 -20.20 11.26 5.94
N LYS A 188 -20.97 12.05 6.68
CA LYS A 188 -21.54 11.76 7.98
C LYS A 188 -22.44 10.52 7.91
N ASP A 189 -22.60 9.89 9.08
CA ASP A 189 -23.56 8.83 9.39
C ASP A 189 -23.25 7.42 8.85
N SER A 190 -22.22 6.82 9.42
CA SER A 190 -22.35 5.49 10.03
C SER A 190 -21.15 5.24 10.95
N GLY A 191 -21.43 4.90 12.21
CA GLY A 191 -20.46 4.73 13.29
C GLY A 191 -19.52 3.51 13.15
N PHE A 192 -19.06 3.20 11.94
CA PHE A 192 -17.96 2.28 11.70
C PHE A 192 -16.77 3.12 11.28
N ALA A 193 -15.89 3.40 12.23
CA ALA A 193 -14.58 3.95 11.92
C ALA A 193 -13.91 2.98 10.95
N TYR A 194 -13.81 3.39 9.67
CA TYR A 194 -12.97 2.74 8.67
C TYR A 194 -11.54 2.82 9.19
N GLN A 195 -11.11 1.78 9.89
CA GLN A 195 -9.71 1.59 10.16
C GLN A 195 -9.06 1.34 8.80
N PRO A 196 -8.02 2.13 8.43
CA PRO A 196 -7.26 1.85 7.24
C PRO A 196 -6.85 0.39 7.26
N ILE A 197 -6.69 -0.22 6.09
CA ILE A 197 -5.90 -1.44 5.96
C ILE A 197 -4.50 -1.06 6.48
N GLY A 198 -4.33 -1.30 7.78
CA GLY A 198 -3.59 -0.40 8.65
C GLY A 198 -2.14 -0.45 8.29
N ALA A 199 -1.59 0.67 7.84
CA ALA A 199 -0.16 0.91 7.76
C ALA A 199 0.61 -0.39 7.51
N TRP A 200 0.32 -1.05 6.37
CA TRP A 200 1.15 -2.12 5.85
C TRP A 200 2.56 -1.71 6.13
N ARG A 201 3.31 -2.53 6.89
CA ARG A 201 4.73 -2.34 7.15
C ARG A 201 5.37 -1.95 5.83
N MET A 202 5.43 -0.66 5.55
CA MET A 202 6.06 -0.15 4.36
C MET A 202 7.47 -0.55 4.63
N SER A 203 7.99 -1.52 3.86
CA SER A 203 9.40 -1.80 3.97
C SER A 203 10.07 -0.43 3.79
N PRO A 204 10.97 -0.03 4.68
CA PRO A 204 11.54 1.31 4.59
C PRO A 204 12.30 1.54 3.29
N LYS A 205 12.72 0.43 2.66
CA LYS A 205 13.16 0.34 1.27
C LYS A 205 12.14 0.92 0.30
N LEU A 206 10.85 0.67 0.50
CA LEU A 206 9.76 1.22 -0.30
C LEU A 206 9.48 2.70 0.00
N LEU A 207 9.54 3.11 1.27
CA LEU A 207 9.46 4.54 1.64
C LEU A 207 10.58 5.35 0.97
N LYS A 208 11.81 4.82 0.95
CA LYS A 208 12.92 5.39 0.18
C LYS A 208 12.59 5.51 -1.32
N LEU A 209 12.11 4.43 -1.93
CA LEU A 209 11.78 4.42 -3.37
C LEU A 209 10.66 5.39 -3.75
N CYS A 210 9.72 5.64 -2.82
CA CYS A 210 8.65 6.61 -2.99
C CYS A 210 9.13 8.07 -3.01
N GLY A 211 10.38 8.33 -2.65
CA GLY A 211 11.01 9.66 -2.70
C GLY A 211 10.75 10.48 -1.44
N GLU A 212 11.59 11.50 -1.22
CA GLU A 212 11.59 12.29 0.03
C GLU A 212 10.25 12.94 0.34
N SER A 213 9.53 13.44 -0.67
CA SER A 213 8.19 14.06 -0.49
C SER A 213 7.19 13.07 0.08
N VAL A 214 7.07 11.87 -0.50
CA VAL A 214 6.10 10.85 -0.04
C VAL A 214 6.51 10.29 1.32
N CYS A 215 7.82 10.11 1.53
CA CYS A 215 8.35 9.70 2.81
C CYS A 215 8.00 10.72 3.90
N PHE A 216 8.18 12.01 3.62
CA PHE A 216 7.77 13.08 4.50
C PHE A 216 6.26 13.11 4.72
N ASP A 217 5.43 12.96 3.68
CA ASP A 217 3.97 12.99 3.82
C ASP A 217 3.46 11.84 4.71
N VAL A 218 4.01 10.63 4.55
CA VAL A 218 3.63 9.46 5.36
C VAL A 218 4.08 9.61 6.82
N LEU A 219 5.33 10.01 7.04
CA LEU A 219 5.89 10.19 8.38
C LEU A 219 5.25 11.40 9.09
N GLY A 220 5.07 12.50 8.37
CA GLY A 220 4.44 13.74 8.82
C GLY A 220 2.97 13.53 9.19
N ASN A 221 2.20 12.80 8.39
CA ASN A 221 0.81 12.48 8.74
C ASN A 221 0.72 11.66 10.03
N LYS A 222 1.63 10.70 10.25
CA LYS A 222 1.69 9.94 11.52
C LYS A 222 2.10 10.81 12.70
N ALA A 223 3.02 11.75 12.48
CA ALA A 223 3.47 12.71 13.49
C ALA A 223 2.34 13.65 13.93
N MET A 224 1.58 14.20 12.97
CA MET A 224 0.43 15.06 13.23
C MET A 224 -0.70 14.35 14.00
N ASN A 225 -0.82 13.04 13.81
CA ASN A 225 -1.82 12.22 14.49
C ASN A 225 -1.33 11.62 15.83
N GLY A 226 -0.17 12.05 16.35
CA GLY A 226 0.35 11.61 17.64
C GLY A 226 0.78 10.14 17.70
N ARG A 227 0.96 9.47 16.56
CA ARG A 227 1.38 8.04 16.49
C ARG A 227 2.89 7.89 16.63
N VAL A 228 3.41 8.35 17.77
CA VAL A 228 4.85 8.49 18.04
C VAL A 228 5.60 7.15 18.00
N HIS A 229 5.01 6.11 18.57
CA HIS A 229 5.64 4.79 18.63
C HIS A 229 5.75 4.14 17.25
N GLU A 230 4.66 4.13 16.47
CA GLU A 230 4.69 3.62 15.08
C GLU A 230 5.68 4.40 14.20
N LEU A 231 5.71 5.72 14.37
CA LEU A 231 6.62 6.60 13.64
C LEU A 231 8.09 6.29 13.98
N SER A 232 8.38 5.97 15.24
CA SER A 232 9.71 5.60 15.72
C SER A 232 10.19 4.28 15.12
N TYR A 233 9.32 3.27 15.06
CA TYR A 233 9.63 2.01 14.38
C TYR A 233 9.89 2.20 12.88
N LEU A 234 9.05 2.97 12.18
CA LEU A 234 9.27 3.28 10.77
C LEU A 234 10.57 4.06 10.56
N GLY A 235 10.86 5.03 11.43
CA GLY A 235 12.09 5.81 11.43
C GLY A 235 13.32 4.93 11.63
N TYR A 236 13.31 4.03 12.62
CA TYR A 236 14.39 3.07 12.87
C TYR A 236 14.68 2.26 11.61
N TYR A 237 13.68 1.57 11.06
CA TYR A 237 13.91 0.71 9.92
C TYR A 237 14.31 1.50 8.66
N LEU A 238 13.81 2.75 8.49
CA LEU A 238 14.24 3.65 7.41
C LEU A 238 15.71 4.05 7.55
N GLY A 239 16.12 4.43 8.76
CA GLY A 239 17.51 4.72 9.07
C GLY A 239 18.42 3.51 8.82
N GLN A 240 17.99 2.29 9.18
CA GLN A 240 18.75 1.08 8.92
C GLN A 240 18.96 0.82 7.42
N VAL A 241 17.91 0.98 6.63
CA VAL A 241 17.99 0.80 5.17
C VAL A 241 18.92 1.83 4.54
N LEU A 242 18.76 3.11 4.90
CA LEU A 242 19.56 4.19 4.35
C LEU A 242 21.03 4.11 4.78
N GLY A 243 21.28 3.68 6.01
CA GLY A 243 22.62 3.47 6.53
C GLY A 243 23.33 2.27 5.93
N GLN A 244 22.61 1.16 5.67
CA GLN A 244 23.17 0.02 4.94
C GLN A 244 23.63 0.41 3.53
N ASP A 245 22.87 1.26 2.83
CA ASP A 245 23.27 1.79 1.52
C ASP A 245 24.52 2.67 1.61
N ASP A 246 24.64 3.48 2.67
CA ASP A 246 25.82 4.32 2.88
C ASP A 246 27.07 3.48 3.14
N ILE A 247 26.95 2.37 3.87
CA ILE A 247 28.03 1.40 4.09
C ILE A 247 28.39 0.69 2.78
N MET A 248 27.39 0.26 2.00
CA MET A 248 27.60 -0.51 0.76
C MET A 248 28.17 0.34 -0.38
N TYR A 249 27.74 1.60 -0.52
CA TYR A 249 28.11 2.47 -1.64
C TYR A 249 29.05 3.62 -1.24
N GLY A 250 29.41 3.74 0.04
CA GLY A 250 30.43 4.66 0.55
C GLY A 250 30.10 6.15 0.41
N LYS A 251 28.82 6.53 0.33
CA LYS A 251 28.40 7.90 -0.03
C LYS A 251 27.87 8.76 1.11
N GLY A 252 27.48 8.20 2.27
CA GLY A 252 27.01 8.97 3.44
C GLY A 252 25.75 9.83 3.23
N LYS A 253 25.11 9.75 2.05
CA LYS A 253 23.99 10.61 1.66
C LYS A 253 22.65 10.10 2.19
N GLY A 254 22.54 8.79 2.44
CA GLY A 254 21.32 8.16 2.93
C GLY A 254 20.96 8.66 4.32
N MET A 255 21.92 8.66 5.25
CA MET A 255 21.70 9.08 6.63
C MET A 255 21.57 10.61 6.77
N GLU A 256 22.20 11.39 5.89
CA GLU A 256 21.95 12.83 5.78
C GLU A 256 20.50 13.11 5.35
N SER A 257 20.02 12.41 4.30
CA SER A 257 18.63 12.49 3.83
C SER A 257 17.65 12.05 4.93
N PHE A 258 17.90 10.91 5.59
CA PHE A 258 17.11 10.44 6.73
C PHE A 258 16.96 11.52 7.80
N THR A 259 18.08 12.10 8.22
CA THR A 259 18.09 13.14 9.25
C THR A 259 17.29 14.36 8.80
N SER A 260 17.44 14.78 7.54
CA SER A 260 16.68 15.89 6.97
C SER A 260 15.17 15.61 7.02
N THR A 261 14.75 14.41 6.62
CA THR A 261 13.33 14.01 6.68
C THR A 261 12.81 13.99 8.11
N ILE A 262 13.53 13.40 9.07
CA ILE A 262 13.08 13.40 10.48
C ILE A 262 13.01 14.84 11.02
N LYS A 263 13.94 15.72 10.66
CA LYS A 263 13.88 17.14 11.04
C LYS A 263 12.63 17.84 10.51
N GLN A 264 12.28 17.59 9.24
CA GLN A 264 11.05 18.12 8.65
C GLN A 264 9.81 17.58 9.38
N VAL A 265 9.78 16.28 9.70
CA VAL A 265 8.69 15.64 10.44
C VAL A 265 8.53 16.25 11.83
N VAL A 266 9.63 16.43 12.56
CA VAL A 266 9.64 17.11 13.88
C VAL A 266 9.16 18.56 13.76
N ALA A 267 9.49 19.25 12.67
CA ALA A 267 9.10 20.65 12.47
C ALA A 267 7.58 20.83 12.32
N VAL A 268 6.87 19.87 11.73
CA VAL A 268 5.41 19.96 11.57
C VAL A 268 4.64 19.57 12.83
N MET A 269 5.26 18.93 13.81
CA MET A 269 4.57 18.49 15.03
C MET A 269 4.05 19.69 15.87
N PRO A 270 2.80 19.64 16.37
CA PRO A 270 2.15 20.77 17.01
C PRO A 270 2.68 21.07 18.42
N SER A 271 3.16 20.06 19.15
CA SER A 271 3.56 20.19 20.56
C SER A 271 5.04 19.88 20.77
N ASN A 272 5.74 20.72 21.55
CA ASN A 272 7.12 20.44 21.97
C ASN A 272 7.21 19.15 22.80
N LYS A 273 6.15 18.79 23.54
CA LYS A 273 6.10 17.51 24.26
C LYS A 273 6.16 16.32 23.31
N ASP A 274 5.44 16.40 22.18
CA ASP A 274 5.38 15.32 21.19
C ASP A 274 6.69 15.23 20.39
N LYS A 275 7.35 16.37 20.13
CA LYS A 275 8.70 16.41 19.52
C LYS A 275 9.73 15.68 20.39
N THR A 276 9.76 15.98 21.69
CA THR A 276 10.66 15.31 22.63
C THR A 276 10.29 13.83 22.77
N ALA A 277 9.00 13.50 22.84
CA ALA A 277 8.53 12.13 22.89
C ALA A 277 8.93 11.32 21.65
N LEU A 278 8.89 11.91 20.46
CA LEU A 278 9.34 11.26 19.23
C LEU A 278 10.83 11.00 19.23
N ILE A 279 11.64 11.97 19.59
CA ILE A 279 13.09 11.79 19.65
C ILE A 279 13.44 10.68 20.66
N SER A 280 12.86 10.73 21.86
CA SER A 280 13.06 9.70 22.88
C SER A 280 12.57 8.33 22.43
N SER A 281 11.36 8.24 21.85
CA SER A 281 10.82 6.96 21.35
C SER A 281 11.66 6.39 20.19
N LEU A 282 12.21 7.23 19.31
CA LEU A 282 13.08 6.78 18.23
C LEU A 282 14.38 6.17 18.77
N PHE A 283 14.97 6.78 19.79
CA PHE A 283 16.17 6.24 20.43
C PHE A 283 15.87 4.96 21.22
N ASN A 284 14.76 4.91 21.97
CA ASN A 284 14.37 3.71 22.70
C ASN A 284 14.15 2.53 21.76
N VAL A 285 13.49 2.73 20.62
CA VAL A 285 13.32 1.67 19.61
C VAL A 285 14.68 1.22 19.06
N TRP A 286 15.60 2.14 18.83
CA TRP A 286 16.95 1.79 18.36
C TRP A 286 17.72 0.97 19.41
N GLU A 287 17.62 1.35 20.67
CA GLU A 287 18.22 0.66 21.81
C GLU A 287 17.64 -0.76 21.97
N GLU A 288 16.31 -0.90 22.01
CA GLU A 288 15.62 -2.19 22.10
C GLU A 288 16.05 -3.14 20.97
N ASN A 289 16.17 -2.64 19.74
CA ASN A 289 16.58 -3.47 18.61
C ASN A 289 18.09 -3.78 18.59
N ILE A 290 18.96 -2.92 19.12
CA ILE A 290 20.39 -3.23 19.27
C ILE A 290 20.60 -4.28 20.37
N LEU A 291 19.87 -4.16 21.49
CA LEU A 291 19.93 -5.12 22.58
C LEU A 291 19.43 -6.50 22.14
N SER A 292 18.31 -6.56 21.41
CA SER A 292 17.80 -7.83 20.88
C SER A 292 18.76 -8.50 19.90
N LEU A 293 19.46 -7.71 19.07
CA LEU A 293 20.52 -8.21 18.18
C LEU A 293 21.75 -8.72 18.97
N GLY A 294 22.12 -8.05 20.07
CA GLY A 294 23.27 -8.44 20.90
C GLY A 294 23.00 -9.64 21.81
N GLU A 295 21.75 -9.84 22.23
CA GLU A 295 21.33 -10.98 23.05
C GLU A 295 21.02 -12.25 22.21
N GLY A 296 21.04 -12.14 20.88
CA GLY A 296 20.75 -13.27 19.97
C GLY A 296 19.28 -13.73 19.99
N LEU A 297 18.37 -12.94 20.56
CA LEU A 297 16.96 -13.30 20.82
C LEU A 297 16.02 -13.13 19.61
N GLN A 298 16.54 -13.17 18.39
CA GLN A 298 15.71 -13.13 17.18
C GLN A 298 15.24 -14.54 16.81
N ASP A 299 14.34 -15.11 17.62
CA ASP A 299 13.79 -16.48 17.44
C ASP A 299 12.97 -16.66 16.13
N ASP A 300 12.69 -15.58 15.38
CA ASP A 300 11.73 -15.60 14.27
C ASP A 300 12.31 -15.30 12.87
N LEU A 301 13.64 -15.29 12.68
CA LEU A 301 14.24 -15.13 11.36
C LEU A 301 15.16 -16.31 11.01
N GLU A 302 14.72 -17.07 10.01
CA GLU A 302 15.44 -18.16 9.36
C GLU A 302 16.94 -17.86 9.19
N ILE A 303 17.77 -18.67 9.86
CA ILE A 303 19.19 -18.95 9.58
C ILE A 303 20.01 -17.70 9.16
N VAL A 304 20.30 -16.82 10.12
CA VAL A 304 21.36 -15.80 9.96
C VAL A 304 22.63 -16.34 10.58
N THR A 305 23.74 -16.34 9.83
CA THR A 305 25.03 -16.76 10.38
C THR A 305 25.49 -15.80 11.49
N PRO A 306 26.26 -16.26 12.50
CA PRO A 306 26.77 -15.38 13.55
C PRO A 306 27.53 -14.14 13.02
N GLU A 307 28.22 -14.31 11.89
CA GLU A 307 28.97 -13.26 11.19
C GLU A 307 28.03 -12.19 10.58
N GLU A 308 26.89 -12.60 10.03
CA GLU A 308 25.88 -11.68 9.51
C GLU A 308 25.15 -10.93 10.64
N GLN A 309 24.89 -11.59 11.78
CA GLN A 309 24.34 -10.91 12.97
C GLN A 309 25.29 -9.84 13.50
N GLU A 310 26.59 -10.14 13.58
CA GLU A 310 27.61 -9.17 14.00
C GLU A 310 27.70 -7.97 13.04
N GLN A 311 27.58 -8.20 11.74
CA GLN A 311 27.53 -7.13 10.74
C GLN A 311 26.28 -6.25 10.87
N VAL A 312 25.11 -6.83 11.10
CA VAL A 312 23.85 -6.08 11.31
C VAL A 312 23.90 -5.27 12.60
N PHE A 313 24.50 -5.82 13.65
CA PHE A 313 24.73 -5.14 14.92
C PHE A 313 25.68 -3.94 14.74
N ALA A 314 26.84 -4.14 14.10
CA ALA A 314 27.80 -3.08 13.84
C ALA A 314 27.21 -1.95 12.95
N ALA A 315 26.45 -2.31 11.91
CA ALA A 315 25.74 -1.35 11.08
C ALA A 315 24.69 -0.56 11.87
N SER A 316 23.95 -1.22 12.76
CA SER A 316 22.95 -0.56 13.61
C SER A 316 23.55 0.46 14.57
N ILE A 317 24.69 0.15 15.18
CA ILE A 317 25.44 1.07 16.04
C ILE A 317 26.01 2.23 15.22
N HIS A 318 26.54 1.96 14.04
CA HIS A 318 27.07 2.98 13.15
C HIS A 318 25.98 4.01 12.77
N ASN A 319 24.81 3.51 12.36
CA ASN A 319 23.68 4.35 11.98
C ASN A 319 23.19 5.18 13.16
N LEU A 320 23.02 4.57 14.34
CA LEU A 320 22.68 5.29 15.57
C LEU A 320 23.66 6.42 15.88
N THR A 321 24.97 6.15 15.73
CA THR A 321 26.02 7.15 15.96
C THR A 321 25.91 8.33 14.98
N GLN A 322 25.59 8.06 13.73
CA GLN A 322 25.37 9.12 12.74
C GLN A 322 24.13 9.96 13.07
N VAL A 323 23.03 9.31 13.44
CA VAL A 323 21.81 9.97 13.92
C VAL A 323 22.14 10.88 15.10
N LEU A 324 22.79 10.37 16.14
CA LEU A 324 23.20 11.14 17.32
C LEU A 324 24.02 12.38 16.94
N ARG A 325 25.08 12.23 16.14
CA ARG A 325 25.92 13.36 15.69
C ARG A 325 25.11 14.44 14.98
N SER A 326 24.13 14.05 14.19
CA SER A 326 23.31 14.95 13.38
C SER A 326 22.28 15.74 14.21
N PHE A 327 21.85 15.19 15.35
CA PHE A 327 20.98 15.84 16.33
C PHE A 327 21.78 16.66 17.36
N SER A 328 22.99 16.22 17.76
CA SER A 328 23.86 16.94 18.70
C SER A 328 24.47 18.23 18.12
N ARG A 329 24.72 18.31 16.81
CA ARG A 329 25.29 19.52 16.16
C ARG A 329 24.39 20.77 16.22
N ASN A 330 23.16 20.65 16.70
CA ASN A 330 22.18 21.73 16.75
C ASN A 330 21.79 22.16 18.19
N VAL A 331 22.57 21.76 19.20
CA VAL A 331 22.43 22.22 20.61
C VAL A 331 23.51 23.26 20.98
N GLN A 332 24.22 23.81 19.98
CA GLN A 332 25.13 24.94 20.15
C GLN A 332 24.62 26.18 19.42
#